data_AF-A0AAP0NJH5-F1
#
_entry.id   AF-A0AAP0NJH5-F1
#
_cell.length_a   1.000
_cell.length_b   1.000
_cell.length_c   1.000
_cell.angle_alpha   90.00
_cell.angle_beta   90.00
_cell.angle_gamma   90.00
#
_symmetry.space_group_name_H-M   'P 1'
#
loop_
_entity.id
_entity.type
_entity.pdbx_description
1 polymer ?
#
loop_
_entity_poly.entity_id
_entity_poly.type
_entity_poly.pdbx_seq_one_letter_code
_entity_poly.pdbx_strand_id
1 'polypeptide(L)' 'MGFWGTRVMQIVKKHDSGGLVWKRIKLTTTRKANAKKRLLRVWQNEAVLKACAEPPPSKTSVTGSAGIAMTQS' A
#
# COMPACT_ATOMS: atom_id res chain seq x y z
N MET A 1 -8.35 63.12 22.69
CA MET A 1 -8.02 62.98 21.26
C MET A 1 -7.44 61.58 21.05
N GLY A 2 -8.06 60.79 20.18
CA GLY A 2 -7.46 59.64 19.48
C GLY A 2 -6.90 58.47 20.30
N PHE A 3 -7.76 57.58 20.81
CA PHE A 3 -7.40 56.17 21.00
C PHE A 3 -7.18 55.51 19.62
N TRP A 4 -6.02 55.74 19.00
CA TRP A 4 -5.63 55.15 17.71
C TRP A 4 -4.45 54.20 17.92
N GLY A 5 -4.70 52.96 18.34
CA GLY A 5 -3.59 52.00 18.40
C GLY A 5 -3.83 50.57 18.88
N THR A 6 -4.95 50.23 19.53
CA THR A 6 -5.06 48.90 20.16
C THR A 6 -5.80 47.83 19.34
N ARG A 7 -6.21 48.11 18.09
CA ARG A 7 -6.81 47.06 17.24
C ARG A 7 -5.83 46.01 16.70
N VAL A 8 -4.55 46.11 16.99
CA VAL A 8 -3.60 45.02 16.67
C VAL A 8 -3.87 43.77 17.52
N MET A 9 -4.48 43.91 18.71
CA MET A 9 -4.91 42.75 19.50
C MET A 9 -6.25 42.14 19.03
N GLN A 10 -6.98 42.74 18.09
CA GLN A 10 -8.11 42.03 17.45
C GLN A 10 -7.63 40.92 16.51
N ILE A 11 -6.36 41.00 16.05
CA ILE A 11 -5.68 39.87 15.39
C ILE A 11 -5.26 38.80 16.43
N VAL A 12 -5.10 39.19 17.70
CA VAL A 12 -4.72 38.30 18.82
C VAL A 12 -5.91 37.76 19.61
N LYS A 13 -7.11 38.32 19.48
CA LYS A 13 -8.33 37.60 19.82
C LYS A 13 -8.57 36.64 18.66
N LYS A 14 -7.84 35.51 18.70
CA LYS A 14 -8.13 34.33 17.89
C LYS A 14 -9.63 34.16 17.99
N HIS A 15 -10.33 34.49 16.92
CA HIS A 15 -11.70 34.04 16.79
C HIS A 15 -11.59 32.53 17.01
N ASP A 16 -12.36 31.98 17.94
CA ASP A 16 -12.47 30.53 18.15
C ASP A 16 -13.09 29.82 16.92
N SER A 17 -12.95 30.40 15.72
CA SER A 17 -13.23 29.81 14.43
C SER A 17 -11.99 29.05 14.00
N GLY A 18 -12.09 27.73 13.94
CA GLY A 18 -11.03 26.81 13.56
C GLY A 18 -10.17 27.28 12.37
N GLY A 19 -9.09 27.99 12.68
CA GLY A 19 -8.25 28.74 11.75
C GLY A 19 -7.38 27.89 10.82
N LEU A 20 -7.58 26.57 10.82
CA LEU A 20 -7.14 25.64 9.78
C LEU A 20 -8.28 24.65 9.52
N VAL A 21 -8.98 24.82 8.41
CA VAL A 21 -10.00 23.86 8.00
C VAL A 21 -9.31 22.65 7.39
N TRP A 22 -9.27 21.54 8.13
CA TRP A 22 -8.91 20.24 7.59
C TRP A 22 -9.95 19.81 6.57
N LYS A 23 -9.69 20.11 5.28
CA LYS A 23 -10.64 19.84 4.21
C LYS A 23 -10.85 18.32 4.09
N ARG A 24 -12.06 17.86 4.45
CA ARG A 24 -12.47 16.47 4.25
C ARG A 24 -12.72 16.22 2.77
N ILE A 25 -11.75 15.63 2.10
CA ILE A 25 -11.86 15.28 0.67
C ILE A 25 -12.80 14.08 0.54
N LYS A 26 -13.80 14.20 -0.33
CA LYS A 26 -14.74 13.10 -0.60
C LYS A 26 -14.02 11.96 -1.32
N LEU A 27 -14.57 10.75 -1.16
CA LEU A 27 -14.11 9.59 -1.89
C LEU A 27 -14.57 9.67 -3.34
N THR A 28 -13.73 10.26 -4.20
CA THR A 28 -13.97 10.36 -5.65
C THR A 28 -13.74 9.01 -6.34
N THR A 29 -14.27 8.86 -7.55
CA THR A 29 -14.16 7.64 -8.36
C THR A 29 -12.70 7.24 -8.61
N THR A 30 -11.82 8.20 -8.96
CA THR A 30 -10.38 7.94 -9.14
C THR A 30 -9.72 7.42 -7.86
N ARG A 31 -10.10 7.95 -6.70
CA ARG A 31 -9.58 7.49 -5.40
C ARG A 31 -10.05 6.06 -5.09
N LYS A 32 -11.30 5.71 -5.43
CA LYS A 32 -11.80 4.32 -5.33
C LYS A 32 -11.02 3.37 -6.23
N ALA A 33 -10.71 3.79 -7.47
CA ALA A 33 -9.93 2.97 -8.39
C ALA A 33 -8.49 2.74 -7.87
N ASN A 34 -7.86 3.74 -7.26
CA ASN A 34 -6.56 3.57 -6.63
C ASN A 34 -6.62 2.62 -5.42
N ALA A 35 -7.66 2.71 -4.59
CA ALA A 35 -7.88 1.77 -3.49
C ALA A 35 -8.02 0.32 -4.00
N LYS A 36 -8.82 0.10 -5.05
CA LYS A 36 -8.96 -1.22 -5.69
C LYS A 36 -7.61 -1.76 -6.19
N LYS A 37 -6.79 -0.93 -6.83
CA LYS A 37 -5.43 -1.33 -7.28
C LYS A 37 -4.53 -1.72 -6.10
N ARG A 38 -4.58 -0.98 -4.99
CA ARG A 38 -3.79 -1.30 -3.79
C ARG A 38 -4.21 -2.63 -3.19
N LEU A 39 -5.51 -2.89 -3.07
CA LEU A 39 -6.04 -4.16 -2.57
C LEU A 39 -5.59 -5.35 -3.43
N LEU A 40 -5.68 -5.23 -4.76
CA LEU A 40 -5.23 -6.27 -5.68
C LEU A 40 -3.73 -6.56 -5.55
N ARG A 41 -2.90 -5.53 -5.38
CA ARG A 41 -1.45 -5.69 -5.17
C ARG A 41 -1.15 -6.44 -3.88
N VAL A 42 -1.81 -6.09 -2.79
CA VAL A 42 -1.64 -6.79 -1.50
C VAL A 42 -2.06 -8.25 -1.65
N TRP A 43 -3.18 -8.52 -2.30
CA TRP A 43 -3.63 -9.89 -2.50
C TRP A 43 -2.68 -10.73 -3.35
N GLN A 44 -2.11 -10.15 -4.42
CA GLN A 44 -1.07 -10.82 -5.21
C GLN A 44 0.18 -11.09 -4.38
N ASN A 45 0.65 -10.12 -3.59
CA ASN A 45 1.80 -10.30 -2.72
C ASN A 45 1.55 -11.41 -1.70
N GLU A 46 0.38 -11.44 -1.07
CA GLU A 46 0.00 -12.49 -0.15
C GLU A 46 -0.09 -13.86 -0.82
N ALA A 47 -0.63 -13.93 -2.04
CA ALA A 47 -0.69 -15.18 -2.80
C ALA A 47 0.71 -15.72 -3.14
N VAL A 48 1.63 -14.83 -3.55
CA VAL A 48 3.02 -15.20 -3.82
C VAL A 48 3.72 -15.67 -2.54
N LEU A 49 3.59 -14.94 -1.43
CA LEU A 49 4.19 -15.33 -0.16
C LEU A 49 3.65 -16.67 0.35
N LYS A 50 2.35 -16.93 0.20
CA LYS A 50 1.74 -18.22 0.54
C LYS A 50 2.27 -19.35 -0.36
N ALA A 51 2.35 -19.12 -1.66
CA ALA A 51 2.91 -20.10 -2.60
C ALA A 51 4.39 -20.41 -2.32
N CYS A 52 5.16 -19.42 -1.86
CA CYS A 52 6.56 -19.63 -1.47
C CYS A 52 6.73 -20.25 -0.06
N ALA A 53 5.70 -20.22 0.79
CA ALA A 53 5.71 -20.86 2.10
C ALA A 53 5.42 -22.36 2.05
N GLU A 54 4.77 -22.83 0.97
CA GLU A 54 4.66 -24.26 0.69
C GLU A 54 6.01 -24.78 0.19
N PRO A 55 6.51 -25.93 0.69
CA PRO A 55 7.70 -26.55 0.13
C PRO A 55 7.46 -26.83 -1.35
N PRO A 56 8.45 -26.60 -2.24
CA PRO A 56 8.27 -26.86 -3.67
C PRO A 56 7.80 -28.31 -3.85
N PRO A 57 6.86 -28.59 -4.75
CA PRO A 57 6.42 -29.95 -5.01
C PRO A 57 7.67 -30.77 -5.34
N SER A 58 7.95 -31.75 -4.47
CA SER A 58 9.06 -32.67 -4.59
C SER A 58 9.05 -33.21 -6.02
N LYS A 59 10.11 -32.89 -6.78
CA LYS A 59 10.36 -33.51 -8.08
C LYS A 59 10.19 -35.01 -7.87
N THR A 60 9.17 -35.59 -8.47
CA THR A 60 9.00 -37.03 -8.55
C THR A 60 10.23 -37.53 -9.29
N SER A 61 11.24 -37.96 -8.55
CA SER A 61 12.32 -38.77 -9.08
C SER A 61 11.67 -40.04 -9.57
N VAL A 62 11.39 -40.10 -10.87
CA VAL A 62 11.12 -41.36 -11.56
C VAL A 62 12.45 -42.11 -11.55
N THR A 63 12.70 -42.79 -10.43
CA THR A 63 13.76 -43.79 -10.31
C THR A 63 13.19 -45.08 -10.87
N GLY A 64 13.20 -45.20 -12.20
CA GLY A 64 13.12 -46.48 -12.90
C GLY A 64 14.52 -46.86 -13.33
N SER A 65 15.20 -47.71 -12.56
CA SER A 65 16.45 -48.33 -13.00
C SER A 65 16.12 -49.34 -14.11
N ALA A 66 16.65 -49.13 -15.30
CA ALA A 66 17.24 -50.17 -16.16
C ALA A 66 17.54 -49.59 -17.55
N GLY A 67 18.82 -49.64 -17.93
CA GLY A 67 19.17 -49.92 -19.32
C GLY A 67 19.89 -48.82 -20.10
N ILE A 68 21.20 -49.05 -20.23
CA ILE A 68 22.03 -48.78 -21.41
C ILE A 68 22.61 -47.35 -21.47
N ALA A 69 23.72 -47.19 -20.77
CA ALA A 69 24.77 -46.25 -21.15
C ALA A 69 25.38 -46.71 -22.47
N MET A 70 25.22 -45.90 -23.52
CA MET A 70 25.92 -46.04 -24.78
C MET A 70 27.14 -45.11 -24.74
N THR A 71 28.28 -45.63 -25.20
CA THR A 71 29.50 -44.95 -25.71
C THR A 71 30.71 -44.71 -24.78
N GLN A 72 31.87 -45.12 -25.35
CA GLN A 72 33.29 -44.84 -25.05
C GLN A 72 33.91 -45.69 -23.92
N SER A 73 34.97 -46.49 -24.11
CA SER A 73 36.06 -46.50 -25.10
C SER A 73 36.69 -47.90 -25.19
#